data_AF-A0A803NNM8-F1
#
_entry.id   AF-A0A803NNM8-F1
#
_cell.length_a   1.000
_cell.length_b   1.000
_cell.length_c   1.000
_cell.angle_alpha   90.00
_cell.angle_beta   90.00
_cell.angle_gamma   90.00
#
_symmetry.space_group_name_H-M   'P 1'
#
loop_
_entity.id
_entity.type
_entity.pdbx_description
1 polymer ?
#
loop_
_entity_poly.entity_id
_entity_poly.type
_entity_poly.pdbx_seq_one_letter_code
_entity_poly.pdbx_strand_id
1 'polypeptide(L)'
;MSTTGGPKDRDLQLMAAPEKRSLMLPPKPPSASTSSAIVEYTPPVFKEEEEDIEIKLRRIIDNVPVRVSNTSGSSAGSGSGDFHQYRQMRRKEQDRLARMDVDYQRRKEEAEFIMRREERLKAAEERTAKRHSMPPRRISVHQALGGGYVSDVLLWKKWSVGVAVLLSSTALWFLFERAGYNPLSFVANVLLLLVVILFFWAKSASLLNSGFGYGNFFVE
;
A
#
# COMPACT_ATOMS: atom_id res chain seq x y z
N MET A 1 19.53 -13.30 73.79
CA MET A 1 19.80 -12.86 72.40
C MET A 1 18.58 -13.18 71.55
N SER A 2 18.02 -12.16 70.94
CA SER A 2 16.63 -12.08 70.50
C SER A 2 16.47 -12.14 68.98
N THR A 3 15.38 -12.78 68.58
CA THR A 3 14.49 -12.54 67.43
C THR A 3 14.94 -12.85 65.99
N THR A 4 14.20 -13.82 65.46
CA THR A 4 13.82 -14.13 64.08
C THR A 4 13.47 -12.92 63.20
N GLY A 5 13.72 -13.04 61.88
CA GLY A 5 13.15 -12.16 60.86
C GLY A 5 13.54 -12.60 59.45
N GLY A 6 12.56 -13.08 58.68
CA GLY A 6 12.67 -13.52 57.29
C GLY A 6 13.00 -12.41 56.27
N PRO A 7 12.97 -12.74 54.96
CA PRO A 7 13.69 -12.04 53.91
C PRO A 7 13.08 -10.68 53.60
N LYS A 8 13.93 -9.69 53.31
CA LYS A 8 13.51 -8.34 52.97
C LYS A 8 14.04 -7.96 51.59
N ASP A 9 13.23 -8.28 50.59
CA ASP A 9 13.33 -7.79 49.22
C ASP A 9 13.15 -6.28 49.19
N ARG A 10 14.24 -5.51 49.00
CA ARG A 10 14.37 -4.14 48.46
C ARG A 10 15.86 -3.99 48.11
N ASP A 11 16.30 -3.80 46.87
CA ASP A 11 16.19 -2.57 46.10
C ASP A 11 16.68 -2.84 44.66
N LEU A 12 15.83 -2.62 43.65
CA LEU A 12 16.17 -1.98 42.38
C LEU A 12 14.92 -1.96 41.51
N GLN A 13 14.27 -0.79 41.57
CA GLN A 13 13.06 -0.44 40.88
C GLN A 13 13.20 -0.64 39.37
N LEU A 14 12.23 -1.37 38.80
CA LEU A 14 11.87 -1.32 37.39
C LEU A 14 11.74 0.14 36.92
N MET A 15 12.47 0.50 35.88
CA MET A 15 12.19 1.71 35.09
C MET A 15 10.82 1.54 34.40
N ALA A 16 9.80 2.14 35.00
CA ALA A 16 8.48 2.28 34.40
C ALA A 16 8.55 3.23 33.19
N ALA A 17 7.84 2.83 32.13
CA ALA A 17 7.64 3.57 30.89
C ALA A 17 7.16 5.01 31.14
N PRO A 18 7.49 5.99 30.25
CA PRO A 18 6.96 7.33 30.38
C PRO A 18 5.45 7.33 30.13
N GLU A 19 4.70 7.43 31.22
CA GLU A 19 3.26 7.63 31.24
C GLU A 19 2.93 9.00 30.64
N LYS A 20 2.06 8.99 29.63
CA LYS A 20 1.47 10.16 29.00
C LYS A 20 0.85 11.03 30.09
N ARG A 21 1.46 12.19 30.39
CA ARG A 21 0.82 13.25 31.15
C ARG A 21 -0.38 13.76 30.36
N SER A 22 -1.53 13.27 30.78
CA SER A 22 -2.86 13.78 30.51
C SER A 22 -2.86 15.30 30.69
N LEU A 23 -3.13 16.01 29.60
CA LEU A 23 -3.43 17.44 29.58
C LEU A 23 -4.66 17.66 30.47
N MET A 24 -4.46 18.13 31.70
CA MET A 24 -5.53 18.58 32.58
C MET A 24 -6.14 19.85 31.97
N LEU A 25 -7.43 19.77 31.61
CA LEU A 25 -8.21 20.95 31.22
C LEU A 25 -8.29 21.95 32.40
N PRO A 26 -8.31 23.26 32.12
CA PRO A 26 -8.50 24.28 33.16
C PRO A 26 -9.94 24.25 33.74
N PRO A 27 -10.15 24.62 35.01
CA PRO A 27 -11.47 24.63 35.62
C PRO A 27 -12.38 25.71 35.01
N LYS A 28 -13.65 25.36 34.83
CA LYS A 28 -14.70 26.22 34.26
C LYS A 28 -15.09 27.34 35.25
N PRO A 29 -15.15 28.62 34.84
CA PRO A 29 -15.64 29.69 35.70
C PRO A 29 -17.18 29.67 35.84
N PRO A 30 -17.74 30.13 36.97
CA PRO A 30 -19.19 30.16 37.21
C PRO A 30 -19.88 31.15 36.26
N SER A 31 -21.08 30.76 35.81
CA SER A 31 -21.89 31.53 34.88
C SER A 31 -22.47 32.79 35.52
N ALA A 32 -22.29 33.94 34.87
CA ALA A 32 -23.36 34.82 34.38
C ALA A 32 -22.84 36.27 34.31
N SER A 33 -22.76 36.82 33.09
CA SER A 33 -23.22 38.19 32.78
C SER A 33 -22.84 38.52 31.34
N THR A 34 -23.88 38.80 30.54
CA THR A 34 -23.90 39.23 29.15
C THR A 34 -22.83 40.27 28.79
N SER A 35 -21.98 39.93 27.81
CA SER A 35 -21.30 40.90 26.94
C SER A 35 -21.14 40.24 25.57
N SER A 36 -21.91 40.70 24.59
CA SER A 36 -21.75 40.36 23.17
C SER A 36 -20.47 41.00 22.64
N ALA A 37 -19.32 40.41 22.97
CA ALA A 37 -18.05 40.73 22.36
C ALA A 37 -17.85 39.76 21.19
N ILE A 38 -17.95 40.28 19.97
CA ILE A 38 -17.46 39.59 18.78
C ILE A 38 -15.96 39.37 19.02
N VAL A 39 -15.57 38.13 19.32
CA VAL A 39 -14.16 37.74 19.36
C VAL A 39 -13.72 37.69 17.91
N GLU A 40 -13.22 38.83 17.44
CA GLU A 40 -12.48 38.91 16.19
C GLU A 40 -11.27 37.99 16.32
N TYR A 41 -11.34 36.82 15.67
CA TYR A 41 -10.19 35.95 15.53
C TYR A 41 -9.25 36.61 14.54
N THR A 42 -8.37 37.46 15.03
CA THR A 42 -7.18 37.86 14.28
C THR A 42 -6.31 36.61 14.20
N PRO A 43 -6.12 36.01 13.01
CA PRO A 43 -5.22 34.88 12.88
C PRO A 43 -3.83 35.31 13.40
N PRO A 44 -3.17 34.51 14.25
CA PRO A 44 -1.85 34.85 14.74
C PRO A 44 -0.94 35.03 13.53
N VAL A 45 -0.51 36.27 13.30
CA VAL A 45 0.53 36.59 12.33
C VAL A 45 1.78 35.87 12.80
N PHE A 46 2.37 35.10 11.90
CA PHE A 46 3.58 34.28 12.07
C PHE A 46 4.71 35.04 12.79
N LYS A 47 4.75 34.97 14.13
CA LYS A 47 5.86 35.47 14.97
C LYS A 47 6.86 34.38 15.36
N GLU A 48 6.48 33.11 15.18
CA GLU A 48 7.37 31.97 15.42
C GLU A 48 8.60 32.01 14.51
N GLU A 49 8.42 32.48 13.27
CA GLU A 49 9.51 32.63 12.30
C GLU A 49 10.49 33.74 12.72
N GLU A 50 10.00 34.85 13.29
CA GLU A 50 10.83 35.96 13.78
C GLU A 50 11.67 35.57 15.00
N GLU A 51 11.06 34.88 15.97
CA GLU A 51 11.76 34.36 17.15
C GLU A 51 12.85 33.34 16.75
N ASP A 52 12.57 32.47 15.78
CA ASP A 52 13.53 31.53 15.22
C ASP A 52 14.73 32.21 14.55
N ILE A 53 14.50 33.34 13.85
CA ILE A 53 15.54 34.10 13.18
C ILE A 53 16.47 34.74 14.21
N GLU A 54 15.92 35.36 15.25
CA GLU A 54 16.72 35.98 16.31
C GLU A 54 17.56 34.97 17.08
N ILE A 55 16.98 33.80 17.40
CA ILE A 55 17.68 32.69 18.06
C ILE A 55 18.80 32.16 17.16
N LYS A 56 18.57 32.03 15.84
CA LYS A 56 19.60 31.63 14.88
C LYS A 56 20.71 32.68 14.78
N LEU A 57 20.38 33.97 14.71
CA LEU A 57 21.39 35.03 14.65
C LEU A 57 22.26 35.05 15.90
N ARG A 58 21.67 34.95 17.09
CA ARG A 58 22.42 34.83 18.35
C ARG A 58 23.35 33.63 18.34
N ARG A 59 22.84 32.46 17.93
CA ARG A 59 23.64 31.24 17.81
C ARG A 59 24.80 31.37 16.81
N ILE A 60 24.60 32.10 15.71
CA ILE A 60 25.64 32.33 14.69
C ILE A 60 26.71 33.27 15.24
N ILE A 61 26.31 34.38 15.87
CA ILE A 61 27.24 35.36 16.45
C ILE A 61 28.12 34.71 17.54
N ASP A 62 27.52 33.85 18.36
CA ASP A 62 28.22 33.21 19.48
C ASP A 62 29.10 32.02 19.06
N ASN A 63 28.68 31.24 18.05
CA ASN A 63 29.39 30.02 17.64
C ASN A 63 30.32 30.19 16.43
N VAL A 64 30.15 31.26 15.63
CA VAL A 64 30.97 31.50 14.43
C VAL A 64 31.94 32.64 14.72
N PRO A 65 33.25 32.36 14.83
CA PRO A 65 34.24 33.40 15.06
C PRO A 65 34.30 34.33 13.84
N VAL A 66 33.92 35.59 14.03
CA VAL A 66 33.83 36.63 12.98
C VAL A 66 35.21 37.05 12.46
N ARG A 67 36.26 36.95 13.28
CA ARG A 67 37.65 37.15 12.86
C ARG A 67 38.52 35.99 13.30
N VAL A 68 39.34 35.49 12.38
CA VAL A 68 40.37 34.50 12.66
C VAL A 68 41.70 35.25 12.75
N SER A 69 42.31 35.26 13.93
CA SER A 69 43.58 35.97 14.17
C SER A 69 44.82 35.21 13.68
N ASN A 70 44.66 33.96 13.22
CA ASN A 70 45.76 33.01 13.00
C ASN A 70 45.98 32.71 11.51
N THR A 71 45.66 33.66 10.63
CA THR A 71 45.80 33.49 9.18
C THR A 71 47.16 33.96 8.70
N SER A 72 48.01 33.02 8.29
CA SER A 72 49.24 33.30 7.56
C SER A 72 48.93 33.97 6.21
N GLY A 73 49.84 34.80 5.68
CA GLY A 73 49.62 35.53 4.44
C GLY A 73 49.32 34.63 3.24
N SER A 74 48.59 35.14 2.24
CA SER A 74 48.10 34.35 1.09
C SER A 74 49.20 33.69 0.24
N SER A 75 50.44 34.17 0.33
CA SER A 75 51.64 33.62 -0.34
C SER A 75 52.61 32.91 0.60
N ALA A 76 52.25 32.75 1.88
CA ALA A 76 53.07 32.01 2.83
C ALA A 76 53.10 30.51 2.48
N GLY A 77 54.25 29.87 2.65
CA GLY A 77 54.39 28.43 2.49
C GLY A 77 53.63 27.64 3.56
N SER A 78 53.47 26.34 3.36
CA SER A 78 52.75 25.49 4.32
C SER A 78 53.58 25.24 5.58
N GLY A 79 53.04 25.61 6.73
CA GLY A 79 53.59 25.32 8.05
C GLY A 79 53.21 23.92 8.54
N SER A 80 53.96 23.40 9.51
CA SER A 80 53.75 22.07 10.10
C SER A 80 52.35 21.87 10.74
N GLY A 81 51.64 22.95 11.08
CA GLY A 81 50.28 22.93 11.63
C GLY A 81 49.15 22.92 10.61
N ASP A 82 49.41 23.27 9.34
CA ASP A 82 48.36 23.48 8.34
C ASP A 82 47.62 22.19 7.96
N PHE A 83 48.33 21.06 7.97
CA PHE A 83 47.74 19.75 7.70
C PHE A 83 46.63 19.41 8.70
N HIS A 84 46.88 19.64 9.99
CA HIS A 84 45.89 19.38 11.04
C HIS A 84 44.74 20.38 10.98
N GLN A 85 45.03 21.64 10.64
CA GLN A 85 44.02 22.67 10.42
C GLN A 85 43.07 22.27 9.27
N TYR A 86 43.61 21.85 8.12
CA TYR A 86 42.84 21.36 6.97
C TYR A 86 41.97 20.15 7.34
N ARG A 87 42.54 19.15 8.04
CA ARG A 87 41.80 17.96 8.46
C ARG A 87 40.60 18.30 9.34
N GLN A 88 40.77 19.22 10.29
CA GLN A 88 39.69 19.69 11.15
C GLN A 88 38.63 20.47 10.37
N MET A 89 39.04 21.37 9.48
CA MET A 89 38.12 22.14 8.64
C MET A 89 37.30 21.22 7.72
N ARG A 90 37.93 20.25 7.06
CA ARG A 90 37.24 19.27 6.20
C ARG A 90 36.20 18.47 6.96
N ARG A 91 36.51 18.01 8.17
CA ARG A 91 35.55 17.28 9.01
C ARG A 91 34.35 18.14 9.41
N LYS A 92 34.60 19.38 9.85
CA LYS A 92 33.53 20.33 10.19
C LYS A 92 32.63 20.62 8.99
N GLU A 93 33.23 20.81 7.82
CA GLU A 93 32.47 21.09 6.59
C GLU A 93 31.70 19.88 6.10
N GLN A 94 32.26 18.67 6.19
CA GLN A 94 31.55 17.44 5.86
C GLN A 94 30.36 17.19 6.80
N ASP A 95 30.54 17.38 8.11
CA ASP A 95 29.44 17.26 9.08
C ASP A 95 28.32 18.29 8.80
N ARG A 96 28.70 19.52 8.43
CA ARG A 96 27.74 20.57 8.04
C ARG A 96 26.93 20.18 6.81
N LEU A 97 27.58 19.68 5.75
CA LEU A 97 26.91 19.23 4.53
C LEU A 97 26.01 18.02 4.80
N ALA A 98 26.49 17.04 5.55
CA ALA A 98 25.72 15.84 5.88
C ALA A 98 24.43 16.18 6.65
N ARG A 99 24.48 17.12 7.61
CA ARG A 99 23.29 17.59 8.33
C ARG A 99 22.29 18.28 7.40
N MET A 100 22.79 19.13 6.50
CA MET A 100 21.94 19.83 5.52
C MET A 100 21.24 18.83 4.60
N ASP A 101 21.96 17.83 4.11
CA ASP A 101 21.41 16.78 3.24
C ASP A 101 20.34 15.97 3.98
N VAL A 102 20.59 15.58 5.23
CA VAL A 102 19.60 14.86 6.06
C VAL A 102 18.32 15.67 6.27
N ASP A 103 18.45 16.95 6.61
CA ASP A 103 17.28 17.82 6.80
C ASP A 103 16.51 18.05 5.50
N TYR A 104 17.24 18.19 4.38
CA TYR A 104 16.64 18.31 3.05
C TYR A 104 15.84 17.06 2.67
N GLN A 105 16.41 15.86 2.84
CA GLN A 105 15.71 14.61 2.55
C GLN A 105 14.49 14.45 3.44
N ARG A 106 14.60 14.76 4.74
CA ARG A 106 13.45 14.69 5.66
C ARG A 106 12.29 15.58 5.20
N ARG A 107 12.57 16.86 4.88
CA ARG A 107 11.52 17.78 4.42
C ARG A 107 10.89 17.31 3.11
N LYS A 108 11.70 16.76 2.21
CA LYS A 108 11.22 16.20 0.96
C LYS A 108 10.29 15.00 1.20
N GLU A 109 10.71 14.05 2.02
CA GLU A 109 9.92 12.88 2.38
C GLU A 109 8.62 13.26 3.10
N GLU A 110 8.66 14.21 4.03
CA GLU A 110 7.48 14.71 4.74
C GLU A 110 6.50 15.41 3.79
N ALA A 111 6.99 16.27 2.90
CA ALA A 111 6.15 16.93 1.89
C ALA A 111 5.51 15.91 0.95
N GLU A 112 6.28 14.94 0.45
CA GLU A 112 5.77 13.86 -0.40
C GLU A 112 4.72 13.00 0.33
N PHE A 113 4.94 12.71 1.61
CA PHE A 113 3.99 11.95 2.43
C PHE A 113 2.68 12.71 2.66
N ILE A 114 2.75 14.01 2.96
CA ILE A 114 1.58 14.87 3.14
C ILE A 114 0.77 14.93 1.85
N MET A 115 1.43 15.23 0.72
CA MET A 115 0.79 15.27 -0.60
C MET A 115 0.10 13.93 -0.92
N ARG A 116 0.79 12.81 -0.71
CA ARG A 116 0.25 11.47 -0.97
C ARG A 116 -0.95 11.15 -0.06
N ARG A 117 -0.95 11.64 1.18
CA ARG A 117 -2.07 11.47 2.12
C ARG A 117 -3.26 12.33 1.70
N GLU A 118 -3.02 13.58 1.32
CA GLU A 118 -4.05 14.50 0.85
C GLU A 118 -4.71 13.99 -0.44
N GLU A 119 -3.95 13.46 -1.39
CA GLU A 119 -4.49 12.81 -2.59
C GLU A 119 -5.41 11.63 -2.25
N ARG A 120 -4.98 10.76 -1.32
CA ARG A 120 -5.79 9.61 -0.87
C ARG A 120 -7.07 10.06 -0.17
N LEU A 121 -7.00 11.09 0.67
CA LEU A 121 -8.15 11.67 1.36
C LEU A 121 -9.11 12.31 0.35
N LYS A 122 -8.60 13.12 -0.58
CA LYS A 122 -9.40 13.74 -1.64
C LYS A 122 -10.08 12.70 -2.52
N ALA A 123 -9.38 11.63 -2.91
CA ALA A 123 -9.98 10.54 -3.68
C ALA A 123 -11.06 9.80 -2.88
N ALA A 124 -10.90 9.65 -1.56
CA ALA A 124 -11.94 9.08 -0.70
C ALA A 124 -13.15 10.03 -0.59
N GLU A 125 -12.92 11.33 -0.40
CA GLU A 125 -13.95 12.37 -0.35
C GLU A 125 -14.75 12.45 -1.66
N GLU A 126 -14.08 12.38 -2.80
CA GLU A 126 -14.74 12.33 -4.11
C GLU A 126 -15.60 11.06 -4.27
N ARG A 127 -15.11 9.91 -3.80
CA ARG A 127 -15.88 8.66 -3.81
C ARG A 127 -17.09 8.74 -2.88
N THR A 128 -16.92 9.30 -1.69
CA THR A 128 -18.03 9.50 -0.74
C THR A 128 -19.02 10.52 -1.27
N ALA A 129 -18.56 11.64 -1.86
CA ALA A 129 -19.43 12.66 -2.47
C ALA A 129 -20.25 12.08 -3.63
N LYS A 130 -19.62 11.31 -4.52
CA LYS A 130 -20.33 10.57 -5.59
C LYS A 130 -21.34 9.58 -5.03
N ARG A 131 -21.03 8.90 -3.93
CA ARG A 131 -21.95 7.98 -3.25
C ARG A 131 -23.13 8.72 -2.60
N HIS A 132 -22.89 9.91 -2.04
CA HIS A 132 -23.92 10.74 -1.43
C HIS A 132 -24.82 11.43 -2.46
N SER A 133 -24.31 11.76 -3.66
CA SER A 133 -25.11 12.36 -4.74
C SER A 133 -25.94 11.35 -5.54
N MET A 134 -25.60 10.06 -5.48
CA MET A 134 -26.40 9.01 -6.11
C MET A 134 -27.64 8.68 -5.26
N PRO A 135 -28.86 8.75 -5.82
CA PRO A 135 -30.06 8.30 -5.11
C PRO A 135 -29.96 6.79 -4.83
N PRO A 136 -30.55 6.29 -3.72
CA PRO A 136 -30.51 4.87 -3.38
C PRO A 136 -31.12 4.04 -4.51
N ARG A 137 -30.29 3.19 -5.13
CA ARG A 137 -30.75 2.25 -6.17
C ARG A 137 -31.75 1.28 -5.54
N ARG A 138 -32.97 1.24 -6.05
CA ARG A 138 -33.96 0.21 -5.69
C ARG A 138 -33.42 -1.13 -6.19
N ILE A 139 -32.86 -1.93 -5.28
CA ILE A 139 -32.39 -3.29 -5.59
C ILE A 139 -33.65 -4.14 -5.82
N SER A 140 -33.88 -4.58 -7.06
CA SER A 140 -34.97 -5.50 -7.35
C SER A 140 -34.66 -6.86 -6.70
N VAL A 141 -35.69 -7.54 -6.21
CA VAL A 141 -35.57 -8.84 -5.52
C VAL A 141 -34.78 -9.87 -6.36
N HIS A 142 -34.88 -9.80 -7.69
CA HIS A 142 -34.12 -10.62 -8.62
C HIS A 142 -32.60 -10.38 -8.62
N GLN A 143 -32.14 -9.20 -8.17
CA GLN A 143 -30.72 -8.89 -8.03
C GLN A 143 -30.19 -9.25 -6.63
N ALA A 144 -31.04 -9.20 -5.60
CA ALA A 144 -30.70 -9.63 -4.24
C ALA A 144 -30.63 -11.16 -4.10
N LEU A 145 -31.46 -11.91 -4.84
CA LEU A 145 -31.51 -13.38 -4.84
C LEU A 145 -30.48 -14.05 -5.77
N GLY A 146 -29.39 -13.36 -6.09
CA GLY A 146 -28.33 -13.91 -6.95
C GLY A 146 -28.67 -13.84 -8.43
N GLY A 147 -28.96 -12.62 -8.91
CA GLY A 147 -29.28 -12.33 -10.31
C GLY A 147 -28.26 -12.91 -11.28
N GLY A 148 -28.60 -14.05 -11.86
CA GLY A 148 -27.73 -14.81 -12.76
C GLY A 148 -28.40 -16.11 -13.19
N TYR A 149 -27.73 -16.87 -14.05
CA TYR A 149 -28.24 -18.09 -14.71
C TYR A 149 -28.98 -19.07 -13.78
N VAL A 150 -28.58 -19.11 -12.51
CA VAL A 150 -29.15 -19.96 -11.45
C VAL A 150 -30.60 -19.57 -11.13
N SER A 151 -30.96 -18.28 -11.20
CA SER A 151 -32.34 -17.85 -10.97
C SER A 151 -33.27 -18.31 -12.09
N ASP A 152 -32.86 -18.31 -13.35
CA ASP A 152 -33.68 -18.84 -14.45
C ASP A 152 -33.88 -20.37 -14.36
N VAL A 153 -32.90 -21.09 -13.83
CA VAL A 153 -32.98 -22.54 -13.60
C VAL A 153 -33.90 -22.84 -12.41
N LEU A 154 -33.75 -22.10 -11.30
CA LEU A 154 -34.60 -22.20 -10.10
C LEU A 154 -36.04 -21.73 -10.34
N LEU A 155 -36.24 -20.69 -11.16
CA LEU A 155 -37.55 -20.16 -11.51
C LEU A 155 -38.28 -21.04 -12.55
N TRP A 156 -37.84 -22.31 -12.70
CA TRP A 156 -38.37 -23.34 -13.60
C TRP A 156 -38.58 -22.87 -15.05
N LYS A 157 -37.85 -21.85 -15.47
CA LYS A 157 -37.95 -21.33 -16.84
C LYS A 157 -37.16 -22.21 -17.83
N LYS A 158 -36.23 -23.03 -17.32
CA LYS A 158 -35.34 -23.91 -18.09
C LYS A 158 -35.52 -25.39 -17.74
N TRP A 159 -36.75 -25.92 -17.84
CA TRP A 159 -37.04 -27.37 -17.65
C TRP A 159 -36.13 -28.27 -18.49
N SER A 160 -35.67 -27.78 -19.65
CA SER A 160 -34.73 -28.45 -20.55
C SER A 160 -33.41 -28.85 -19.88
N VAL A 161 -32.92 -28.10 -18.88
CA VAL A 161 -31.68 -28.46 -18.17
C VAL A 161 -31.92 -29.64 -17.24
N GLY A 162 -33.06 -29.66 -16.54
CA GLY A 162 -33.47 -30.81 -15.74
C GLY A 162 -33.69 -32.05 -16.60
N VAL A 163 -34.36 -31.90 -17.75
CA VAL A 163 -34.55 -32.99 -18.72
C VAL A 163 -33.22 -33.48 -19.29
N ALA A 164 -32.28 -32.59 -19.64
CA ALA A 164 -30.97 -32.97 -20.14
C ALA A 164 -30.16 -33.77 -19.10
N VAL A 165 -30.19 -33.34 -17.83
CA VAL A 165 -29.51 -34.06 -16.73
C VAL A 165 -30.18 -35.42 -16.48
N LEU A 166 -31.50 -35.49 -16.48
CA LEU A 166 -32.22 -36.75 -16.31
C LEU A 166 -31.99 -37.71 -17.48
N LEU A 167 -32.00 -37.22 -18.72
CA LEU A 167 -31.67 -38.02 -19.90
C LEU A 167 -30.22 -38.49 -19.88
N SER A 168 -29.28 -37.65 -19.47
CA SER A 168 -27.87 -38.03 -19.31
C SER A 168 -27.69 -39.10 -18.22
N SER A 169 -28.34 -38.92 -17.06
CA SER A 169 -28.29 -39.87 -15.95
C SER A 169 -28.95 -41.21 -16.32
N THR A 170 -30.10 -41.17 -16.99
CA THR A 170 -30.81 -42.36 -17.47
C THR A 170 -30.02 -43.07 -18.57
N ALA A 171 -29.42 -42.32 -19.51
CA ALA A 171 -28.56 -42.88 -20.53
C ALA A 171 -27.33 -43.54 -19.90
N LEU A 172 -26.69 -42.90 -18.92
CA LEU A 172 -25.52 -43.45 -18.22
C LEU A 172 -25.87 -44.72 -17.42
N TRP A 173 -27.02 -44.73 -16.74
CA TRP A 173 -27.52 -45.92 -16.05
C TRP A 173 -27.87 -47.04 -17.03
N PHE A 174 -28.56 -46.72 -18.13
CA PHE A 174 -28.95 -47.70 -19.16
C PHE A 174 -27.73 -48.26 -19.92
N LEU A 175 -26.72 -47.43 -20.16
CA LEU A 175 -25.42 -47.86 -20.68
C LEU A 175 -24.74 -48.83 -19.71
N PHE A 176 -24.90 -48.67 -18.40
CA PHE A 176 -24.32 -49.60 -17.43
C PHE A 176 -25.12 -50.91 -17.30
N GLU A 177 -26.45 -50.82 -17.27
CA GLU A 177 -27.36 -51.95 -17.07
C GLU A 177 -27.51 -52.83 -18.32
N ARG A 178 -27.64 -52.21 -19.51
CA ARG A 178 -27.85 -52.93 -20.78
C ARG A 178 -26.54 -53.39 -21.41
N ALA A 179 -25.42 -52.71 -21.14
CA ALA A 179 -24.17 -53.07 -21.80
C ALA A 179 -23.68 -54.43 -21.34
N GLY A 180 -23.66 -54.76 -20.04
CA GLY A 180 -22.99 -56.00 -19.58
C GLY A 180 -21.54 -56.14 -20.11
N TYR A 181 -20.96 -55.06 -20.65
CA TYR A 181 -19.66 -54.99 -21.26
C TYR A 181 -18.74 -54.34 -20.24
N ASN A 182 -17.58 -54.97 -20.00
CA ASN A 182 -16.55 -54.39 -19.14
C ASN A 182 -16.28 -52.94 -19.57
N PRO A 183 -16.15 -51.97 -18.62
CA PRO A 183 -15.88 -50.57 -18.93
C PRO A 183 -14.66 -50.41 -19.83
N LEU A 184 -13.76 -51.39 -19.80
CA LEU A 184 -12.62 -51.54 -20.69
C LEU A 184 -13.00 -51.57 -22.19
N SER A 185 -14.05 -52.28 -22.58
CA SER A 185 -14.49 -52.35 -23.99
C SER A 185 -15.17 -51.05 -24.43
N PHE A 186 -15.90 -50.39 -23.53
CA PHE A 186 -16.48 -49.08 -23.81
C PHE A 186 -15.38 -48.02 -24.02
N VAL A 187 -14.41 -47.95 -23.11
CA VAL A 187 -13.27 -47.04 -23.23
C VAL A 187 -12.45 -47.37 -24.49
N ALA A 188 -12.24 -48.65 -24.80
CA ALA A 188 -11.57 -49.08 -26.02
C ALA A 188 -12.29 -48.63 -27.29
N ASN A 189 -13.63 -48.71 -27.34
CA ASN A 189 -14.42 -48.27 -28.49
C ASN A 189 -14.42 -46.73 -28.65
N VAL A 190 -14.51 -45.99 -27.54
CA VAL A 190 -14.39 -44.52 -27.56
C VAL A 190 -12.99 -44.10 -28.02
N LEU A 191 -11.94 -44.77 -27.52
CA LEU A 191 -10.56 -44.54 -27.97
C LEU A 191 -10.40 -44.88 -29.45
N LEU A 192 -10.98 -45.99 -29.93
CA LEU A 192 -10.95 -46.34 -31.35
C LEU A 192 -11.64 -45.29 -32.21
N LEU A 193 -12.83 -44.82 -31.82
CA LEU A 193 -13.51 -43.74 -32.55
C LEU A 193 -12.70 -42.45 -32.56
N LEU A 194 -12.11 -42.08 -31.41
CA LEU A 194 -11.24 -40.92 -31.31
C LEU A 194 -10.05 -41.03 -32.27
N VAL A 195 -9.37 -42.18 -32.28
CA VAL A 195 -8.22 -42.43 -33.18
C VAL A 195 -8.65 -42.40 -34.65
N VAL A 196 -9.80 -42.97 -35.02
CA VAL A 196 -10.32 -42.91 -36.39
C VAL A 196 -10.65 -41.47 -36.79
N ILE A 197 -11.28 -40.70 -35.91
CA ILE A 197 -11.58 -39.28 -36.15
C ILE A 197 -10.26 -38.52 -36.31
N LEU A 198 -9.29 -38.67 -35.42
CA LEU A 198 -7.98 -38.04 -35.56
C LEU A 198 -7.25 -38.46 -36.83
N PHE A 199 -7.35 -39.72 -37.24
CA PHE A 199 -6.76 -40.21 -38.48
C PHE A 199 -7.39 -39.51 -39.70
N PHE A 200 -8.72 -39.39 -39.73
CA PHE A 200 -9.41 -38.62 -40.77
C PHE A 200 -9.03 -37.14 -40.73
N TRP A 201 -8.96 -36.53 -39.55
CA TRP A 201 -8.51 -35.14 -39.39
C TRP A 201 -7.08 -34.94 -39.85
N ALA A 202 -6.15 -35.83 -39.48
CA ALA A 202 -4.75 -35.76 -39.88
C ALA A 202 -4.56 -36.05 -41.37
N LYS A 203 -5.33 -36.98 -41.96
CA LYS A 203 -5.35 -37.26 -43.40
C LYS A 203 -5.89 -36.07 -44.19
N SER A 204 -6.99 -35.46 -43.73
CA SER A 204 -7.57 -34.26 -44.31
C SER A 204 -6.65 -33.04 -44.15
N ALA A 205 -6.01 -32.88 -43.00
CA ALA A 205 -5.01 -31.83 -42.77
C ALA A 205 -3.74 -32.05 -43.59
N SER A 206 -3.31 -33.30 -43.79
CA SER A 206 -2.18 -33.64 -44.64
C SER A 206 -2.47 -33.33 -46.10
N LEU A 207 -3.68 -33.59 -46.60
CA LEU A 207 -4.07 -33.22 -47.97
C LEU A 207 -4.04 -31.70 -48.19
N LEU A 208 -4.39 -30.92 -47.17
CA LEU A 208 -4.31 -29.45 -47.24
C LEU A 208 -2.88 -28.92 -47.07
N ASN A 209 -2.03 -29.55 -46.25
CA ASN A 209 -0.64 -29.13 -46.04
C ASN A 209 0.29 -29.54 -47.21
N SER A 210 0.05 -30.70 -47.82
CA SER A 210 0.77 -31.14 -49.02
C SER A 210 0.41 -30.32 -50.26
N GLY A 211 -0.79 -29.74 -50.32
CA GLY A 211 -1.23 -28.90 -51.44
C GLY A 211 -0.63 -27.49 -51.46
N PHE A 212 -0.16 -26.97 -50.31
CA PHE A 212 0.41 -25.63 -50.20
C PHE A 212 1.96 -25.60 -50.29
N GLY A 213 2.62 -26.78 -50.26
CA GLY A 213 4.08 -26.92 -50.18
C GLY A 213 4.84 -27.04 -51.52
N TYR A 214 4.16 -27.16 -52.67
CA TYR A 214 4.80 -27.28 -54.00
C TYR A 214 4.71 -26.00 -54.86
N GLY A 215 4.42 -24.84 -54.22
CA GLY A 215 4.26 -23.56 -54.91
C GLY A 215 5.46 -22.60 -54.84
N ASN A 216 6.63 -23.03 -54.34
CA ASN A 216 7.81 -22.17 -54.16
C ASN A 216 9.12 -22.81 -54.69
N PHE A 217 9.08 -23.46 -55.86
CA PHE A 217 10.31 -23.94 -56.51
C PHE A 217 10.30 -23.82 -58.04
N PHE A 218 9.56 -22.84 -58.60
CA PHE A 218 9.60 -22.56 -60.04
C PHE A 218 9.62 -21.05 -60.35
N VAL A 219 10.53 -20.34 -59.67
CA VAL A 219 11.02 -19.03 -60.11
C VAL A 219 12.53 -19.00 -59.84
N GLU A 220 13.30 -19.57 -60.76
CA GLU A 220 14.59 -19.05 -61.26
C GLU A 220 14.98 -19.79 -62.55
#